data_AF-A0A7X5UDX7-F1
#
_entry.id   AF-A0A7X5UDX7-F1
#
_cell.length_a   1.000
_cell.length_b   1.000
_cell.length_c   1.000
_cell.angle_alpha   90.00
_cell.angle_beta   90.00
_cell.angle_gamma   90.00
#
_symmetry.space_group_name_H-M   'P 1'
#
loop_
_entity.id
_entity.type
_entity.pdbx_description
1 polymer ?
#
loop_
_entity_poly.entity_id
_entity_poly.type
_entity_poly.pdbx_seq_one_letter_code
_entity_poly.pdbx_strand_id
1 'polypeptide(L)'
;MSDATTILVDSRLQRDDAAAAATDLYLRLVGKGVISPHLFGAGEPRFRTIDEDLREQGILAIGLHAAGNRWVEGEEGAYLVEGGPENGIFCRYDAGFRIRCPDCRAVLAPGEEGSDALEEALAVWCDAPDSAYVACPACASWTPLADWRSPDHDFAVGHFAITLFGAHLRSLAGHSDHSATALRQSLGDLAGDFVLVFARA
;
A
#
# COMPACT_ATOMS: atom_id res chain seq x y z
N MET A 1 -19.49 8.80 -1.07
CA MET A 1 -18.43 9.14 -2.05
C MET A 1 -17.16 8.58 -1.47
N SER A 2 -16.66 7.47 -2.01
CA SER A 2 -15.35 6.98 -1.60
C SER A 2 -14.30 7.99 -2.11
N ASP A 3 -13.27 8.25 -1.32
CA ASP A 3 -12.21 9.16 -1.71
C ASP A 3 -11.31 8.45 -2.73
N ALA A 4 -10.77 9.18 -3.69
CA ALA A 4 -9.66 8.66 -4.49
C ALA A 4 -8.48 8.35 -3.55
N THR A 5 -7.82 7.22 -3.75
CA THR A 5 -6.68 6.82 -2.92
C THR A 5 -5.45 6.45 -3.75
N THR A 6 -4.29 6.83 -3.23
CA THR A 6 -3.00 6.37 -3.75
C THR A 6 -2.32 5.60 -2.64
N ILE A 7 -2.00 4.33 -2.89
CA ILE A 7 -1.39 3.43 -1.92
C ILE A 7 0.06 3.22 -2.33
N LEU A 8 0.98 3.43 -1.39
CA LEU A 8 2.41 3.19 -1.52
C LEU A 8 2.72 1.90 -0.78
N VAL A 9 3.05 0.82 -1.49
CA VAL A 9 3.27 -0.51 -0.91
C VAL A 9 4.75 -0.85 -0.88
N ASP A 10 5.32 -1.07 0.31
CA ASP A 10 6.69 -1.53 0.45
C ASP A 10 6.71 -3.04 0.26
N SER A 11 7.19 -3.47 -0.91
CA SER A 11 7.28 -4.89 -1.26
C SER A 11 8.52 -5.58 -0.69
N ARG A 12 9.42 -4.85 0.00
CA ARG A 12 10.70 -5.37 0.49
C ARG A 12 10.76 -5.44 2.02
N LEU A 13 9.99 -4.61 2.71
CA LEU A 13 9.93 -4.65 4.17
C LEU A 13 9.39 -6.00 4.65
N GLN A 14 10.11 -6.62 5.59
CA GLN A 14 9.70 -7.89 6.18
C GLN A 14 8.46 -7.71 7.08
N ARG A 15 7.69 -8.79 7.23
CA ARG A 15 6.45 -8.79 8.02
C ARG A 15 6.67 -8.36 9.46
N ASP A 16 7.74 -8.84 10.09
CA ASP A 16 8.04 -8.59 11.50
C ASP A 16 8.45 -7.13 11.77
N ASP A 17 8.94 -6.43 10.74
CA ASP A 17 9.34 -5.02 10.82
C ASP A 17 8.17 -4.05 10.53
N ALA A 18 7.06 -4.53 9.95
CA ALA A 18 5.96 -3.69 9.49
C ALA A 18 5.31 -2.86 10.60
N ALA A 19 5.09 -3.47 11.77
CA ALA A 19 4.49 -2.79 12.92
C ALA A 19 5.39 -1.66 13.45
N ALA A 20 6.70 -1.92 13.54
CA ALA A 20 7.69 -0.93 13.94
C ALA A 20 7.77 0.21 12.94
N ALA A 21 7.85 -0.10 11.64
CA ALA A 21 7.90 0.92 10.58
C ALA A 21 6.65 1.82 10.56
N ALA A 22 5.46 1.24 10.73
CA ALA A 22 4.21 2.00 10.81
C ALA A 22 4.17 2.91 12.04
N THR A 23 4.61 2.40 13.20
CA THR A 23 4.66 3.17 14.46
C THR A 23 5.66 4.31 14.36
N ASP A 24 6.86 4.06 13.85
CA ASP A 24 7.91 5.06 13.69
C ASP A 24 7.50 6.17 12.72
N LEU A 25 6.85 5.82 11.60
CA LEU A 25 6.34 6.81 10.66
C LEU A 25 5.21 7.64 11.30
N TYR A 26 4.27 7.01 12.00
CA TYR A 26 3.21 7.70 12.73
C TYR A 26 3.78 8.75 13.71
N LEU A 27 4.68 8.33 14.61
CA LEU A 27 5.28 9.22 15.61
C LEU A 27 6.03 10.39 14.95
N ARG A 28 6.72 10.13 13.85
CA ARG A 28 7.42 11.17 13.08
C ARG A 28 6.45 12.17 12.45
N LEU A 29 5.37 11.69 11.82
CA LEU A 29 4.38 12.56 11.16
C LEU A 29 3.62 13.39 12.18
N VAL A 30 3.21 12.81 13.31
CA VAL A 30 2.57 13.54 14.42
C VAL A 30 3.54 14.56 15.02
N GLY A 31 4.78 14.16 15.32
CA GLY A 31 5.79 15.04 15.92
C GLY A 31 6.18 16.23 15.02
N LYS A 32 6.04 16.09 13.70
CA LYS A 32 6.23 17.17 12.72
C LYS A 32 4.98 18.00 12.46
N GLY A 33 3.83 17.66 13.05
CA GLY A 33 2.56 18.33 12.80
C GLY A 33 1.96 18.04 11.42
N VAL A 34 2.36 16.94 10.78
CA VAL A 34 1.89 16.58 9.44
C VAL A 34 0.48 15.99 9.47
N ILE A 35 0.20 15.17 10.48
CA ILE A 35 -1.09 14.51 10.70
C ILE A 35 -1.56 14.69 12.15
N SER A 36 -2.87 14.54 12.34
CA SER A 36 -3.51 14.41 13.66
C SER A 36 -3.08 13.13 14.36
N PRO A 37 -2.89 13.15 15.70
CA PRO A 37 -2.61 11.93 16.47
C PRO A 37 -3.82 11.01 16.57
N HIS A 38 -5.02 11.53 16.34
CA HIS A 38 -6.28 10.78 16.48
C HIS A 38 -6.78 10.25 15.13
N LEU A 39 -7.31 9.03 15.16
CA LEU A 39 -7.99 8.38 14.04
C LEU A 39 -9.31 9.08 13.72
N PHE A 40 -9.72 9.01 12.46
CA PHE A 40 -11.06 9.45 12.06
C PHE A 40 -11.62 8.62 10.91
N GLY A 41 -12.92 8.79 10.64
CA GLY A 41 -13.64 8.07 9.58
C GLY A 41 -14.20 6.73 10.05
N ALA A 42 -15.21 6.23 9.31
CA ALA A 42 -15.79 4.92 9.55
C ALA A 42 -15.15 3.90 8.60
N GLY A 43 -14.78 2.72 9.13
CA GLY A 43 -14.25 1.59 8.35
C GLY A 43 -12.72 1.49 8.40
N GLU A 44 -12.03 2.34 7.64
CA GLU A 44 -10.57 2.30 7.49
C GLU A 44 -9.87 3.32 8.42
N PRO A 45 -8.85 2.90 9.20
CA PRO A 45 -8.12 3.80 10.09
C PRO A 45 -7.30 4.80 9.29
N ARG A 46 -7.57 6.10 9.51
CA ARG A 46 -6.89 7.20 8.83
C ARG A 46 -6.66 8.37 9.78
N PHE A 47 -5.59 9.10 9.52
CA PHE A 47 -5.16 10.27 10.25
C PHE A 47 -5.36 11.51 9.40
N ARG A 48 -5.97 12.55 9.97
CA ARG A 48 -6.27 13.77 9.22
C ARG A 48 -4.97 14.52 8.95
N THR A 49 -4.73 14.93 7.70
CA THR A 49 -3.61 15.82 7.39
C THR A 49 -3.85 17.18 8.05
N ILE A 50 -2.85 17.68 8.77
CA ILE A 50 -2.86 19.02 9.39
C ILE A 50 -1.97 19.98 8.58
N ASP A 51 -0.90 19.47 7.98
CA ASP A 51 0.00 20.18 7.09
C ASP A 51 -0.76 20.90 5.95
N GLU A 52 -0.55 22.22 5.83
CA GLU A 52 -1.25 23.04 4.83
C GLU A 52 -0.78 22.71 3.40
N ASP A 53 0.52 22.52 3.18
CA ASP A 53 1.08 22.24 1.86
C ASP A 53 0.51 20.93 1.30
N LEU A 54 0.47 19.86 2.11
CA LEU A 54 -0.12 18.58 1.69
C LEU A 54 -1.63 18.69 1.43
N ARG A 55 -2.35 19.50 2.20
CA ARG A 55 -3.79 19.73 1.99
C ARG A 55 -4.08 20.54 0.74
N GLU A 56 -3.28 21.56 0.43
CA GLU A 56 -3.37 22.32 -0.82
C GLU A 56 -3.10 21.44 -2.04
N GLN A 57 -2.24 20.44 -1.88
CA GLN A 57 -1.99 19.40 -2.90
C GLN A 57 -3.11 18.34 -2.97
N GLY A 58 -4.12 18.46 -2.11
CA GLY A 58 -5.30 17.60 -2.11
C GLY A 58 -5.18 16.32 -1.29
N ILE A 59 -4.14 16.16 -0.45
CA ILE A 59 -4.01 15.04 0.48
C ILE A 59 -4.71 15.40 1.79
N LEU A 60 -5.88 14.81 2.01
CA LEU A 60 -6.75 15.13 3.14
C LEU A 60 -6.54 14.21 4.34
N ALA A 61 -6.03 13.00 4.08
CA ALA A 61 -5.75 12.02 5.12
C ALA A 61 -4.64 11.07 4.71
N ILE A 62 -4.04 10.43 5.70
CA ILE A 62 -3.04 9.38 5.54
C ILE A 62 -3.47 8.15 6.34
N GLY A 63 -3.49 6.98 5.71
CA GLY A 63 -3.60 5.67 6.34
C GLY A 63 -2.23 5.02 6.42
N LEU A 64 -1.96 4.34 7.54
CA LEU A 64 -0.72 3.62 7.77
C LEU A 64 -1.06 2.17 8.02
N HIS A 65 -0.53 1.28 7.19
CA HIS A 65 -0.95 -0.12 7.13
C HIS A 65 0.22 -1.02 7.50
N ALA A 66 -0.01 -1.94 8.42
CA ALA A 66 0.95 -2.96 8.81
C ALA A 66 0.23 -4.31 8.85
N ALA A 67 0.74 -5.29 8.09
CA ALA A 67 0.11 -6.59 7.96
C ALA A 67 -0.09 -7.26 9.33
N GLY A 68 -1.28 -7.81 9.56
CA GLY A 68 -1.65 -8.45 10.83
C GLY A 68 -1.85 -7.49 12.00
N ASN A 69 -1.80 -6.17 11.80
CA ASN A 69 -1.92 -5.16 12.85
C ASN A 69 -3.02 -4.15 12.53
N ARG A 70 -3.59 -3.52 13.56
CA ARG A 70 -4.60 -2.46 13.43
C ARG A 70 -4.32 -1.30 14.38
N TRP A 71 -4.72 -0.11 13.97
CA TRP A 71 -4.71 1.06 14.83
C TRP A 71 -5.90 1.06 15.78
N VAL A 72 -5.65 1.49 17.02
CA VAL A 72 -6.63 1.72 18.06
C VAL A 72 -6.43 3.12 18.62
N GLU A 73 -7.53 3.78 18.95
CA GLU A 73 -7.52 5.11 19.56
C GLU A 73 -7.10 5.03 21.03
N GLY A 74 -6.18 5.92 21.44
CA GLY A 74 -5.76 6.09 22.83
C GLY A 74 -5.90 7.54 23.30
N GLU A 75 -5.72 7.78 24.61
CA GLU A 75 -5.88 9.12 25.20
C GLU A 75 -4.86 10.14 24.65
N GLU A 76 -3.62 9.71 24.41
CA GLU A 76 -2.53 10.55 23.91
C GLU A 76 -2.36 10.46 22.38
N GLY A 77 -3.26 9.74 21.70
CA GLY A 77 -3.19 9.44 20.27
C GLY A 77 -3.33 7.95 19.99
N ALA A 78 -3.28 7.60 18.70
CA ALA A 78 -3.43 6.22 18.28
C ALA A 78 -2.19 5.37 18.57
N TYR A 79 -2.40 4.07 18.73
CA TYR A 79 -1.36 3.06 18.87
C TYR A 79 -1.73 1.78 18.12
N LEU A 80 -0.71 1.00 17.77
CA LEU A 80 -0.87 -0.20 16.96
C LEU A 80 -1.01 -1.46 17.85
N VAL A 81 -1.93 -2.36 17.50
CA VAL A 81 -2.11 -3.66 18.16
C VAL A 81 -2.23 -4.78 17.13
N GLU A 82 -1.94 -6.00 17.56
CA GLU A 82 -2.12 -7.20 16.74
C GLU A 82 -3.61 -7.47 16.42
N GLY A 83 -3.86 -8.12 15.29
CA GLY A 83 -5.19 -8.57 14.85
C GLY A 83 -5.89 -7.65 13.85
N GLY A 84 -5.15 -7.09 12.89
CA GLY A 84 -5.72 -6.29 11.80
C GLY A 84 -6.34 -7.11 10.66
N PRO A 85 -7.26 -6.51 9.88
CA PRO A 85 -7.94 -7.18 8.77
C PRO A 85 -7.06 -7.30 7.52
N GLU A 86 -6.04 -6.46 7.39
CA GLU A 86 -5.23 -6.39 6.18
C GLU A 86 -4.08 -7.38 6.22
N ASN A 87 -4.09 -8.28 5.25
CA ASN A 87 -3.01 -9.25 5.03
C ASN A 87 -1.96 -8.72 4.05
N GLY A 88 -1.97 -7.41 3.72
CA GLY A 88 -0.97 -6.82 2.84
C GLY A 88 -1.23 -7.01 1.34
N ILE A 89 -2.49 -7.22 0.94
CA ILE A 89 -2.92 -7.25 -0.47
C ILE A 89 -3.64 -5.94 -0.78
N PHE A 90 -3.10 -5.17 -1.72
CA PHE A 90 -3.63 -3.87 -2.11
C PHE A 90 -4.02 -3.91 -3.59
N CYS A 91 -5.32 -3.82 -3.88
CA CYS A 91 -5.80 -3.88 -5.25
C CYS A 91 -7.14 -3.16 -5.46
N ARG A 92 -7.54 -3.00 -6.71
CA ARG A 92 -8.88 -2.53 -7.09
C ARG A 92 -9.87 -3.71 -7.09
N TYR A 93 -10.43 -4.03 -5.92
CA TYR A 93 -11.37 -5.16 -5.76
C TYR A 93 -12.58 -5.12 -6.72
N ASP A 94 -13.05 -3.93 -7.09
CA ASP A 94 -14.27 -3.78 -7.93
C ASP A 94 -14.04 -3.88 -9.44
N ALA A 95 -12.79 -3.84 -9.91
CA ALA A 95 -12.46 -3.79 -11.34
C ALA A 95 -11.60 -4.97 -11.83
N GLY A 96 -11.23 -5.88 -10.93
CA GLY A 96 -10.14 -6.81 -11.17
C GLY A 96 -8.80 -6.08 -11.30
N PHE A 97 -7.74 -6.86 -11.54
CA PHE A 97 -6.41 -6.31 -11.76
C PHE A 97 -5.63 -7.19 -12.73
N ARG A 98 -4.56 -6.62 -13.31
CA ARG A 98 -3.62 -7.34 -14.17
C ARG A 98 -2.23 -7.24 -13.60
N ILE A 99 -1.47 -8.32 -13.70
CA ILE A 99 -0.06 -8.37 -13.28
C ILE A 99 0.81 -8.88 -14.41
N ARG A 100 2.09 -8.49 -14.39
CA ARG A 100 3.09 -8.95 -15.35
C ARG A 100 4.11 -9.85 -14.67
N CYS A 101 4.41 -10.96 -15.33
CA CYS A 101 5.51 -11.83 -14.95
C CYS A 101 6.82 -11.01 -14.90
N PRO A 102 7.61 -11.11 -13.83
CA PRO A 102 8.88 -10.38 -13.73
C PRO A 102 9.87 -10.79 -14.84
N ASP A 103 9.84 -12.05 -15.28
CA ASP A 103 10.80 -12.59 -16.27
C ASP A 103 10.40 -12.31 -17.72
N CYS A 104 9.21 -12.77 -18.14
CA CYS A 104 8.79 -12.70 -19.56
C CYS A 104 7.78 -11.58 -19.85
N ARG A 105 7.33 -10.85 -18.82
CA ARG A 105 6.34 -9.76 -18.92
C ARG A 105 4.96 -10.17 -19.45
N ALA A 106 4.69 -11.48 -19.59
CA ALA A 106 3.36 -11.99 -19.89
C ALA A 106 2.35 -11.51 -18.83
N VAL A 107 1.15 -11.21 -19.28
CA VAL A 107 0.07 -10.67 -18.44
C VAL A 107 -0.74 -11.83 -17.88
N LEU A 108 -1.11 -11.71 -16.61
CA LEU A 108 -2.06 -12.57 -15.91
C LEU A 108 -3.12 -11.69 -15.24
N ALA A 109 -4.36 -12.19 -15.21
CA ALA A 109 -5.45 -11.63 -14.42
C ALA A 109 -6.20 -12.77 -13.72
N PRO A 110 -6.76 -12.54 -12.51
CA PRO A 110 -7.65 -13.51 -11.87
C PRO A 110 -8.86 -13.87 -12.76
N GLY A 111 -9.27 -15.14 -12.76
CA GLY A 111 -10.38 -15.65 -13.57
C GLY A 111 -10.10 -15.83 -15.06
N GLU A 112 -8.88 -15.60 -15.55
CA GLU A 112 -8.47 -15.93 -16.92
C GLU A 112 -7.95 -17.38 -17.01
N GLU A 113 -7.99 -17.99 -18.20
CA GLU A 113 -7.46 -19.35 -18.39
C GLU A 113 -5.97 -19.41 -18.00
N GLY A 114 -5.63 -20.29 -17.07
CA GLY A 114 -4.26 -20.43 -16.54
C GLY A 114 -3.92 -19.51 -15.35
N SER A 115 -4.92 -18.83 -14.75
CA SER A 115 -4.72 -18.00 -13.54
C SER A 115 -4.76 -18.77 -12.21
N ASP A 116 -4.96 -20.09 -12.22
CA ASP A 116 -5.08 -20.92 -11.00
C ASP A 116 -3.90 -20.69 -10.04
N ALA A 117 -2.67 -20.65 -10.56
CA ALA A 117 -1.46 -20.42 -9.76
C ALA A 117 -1.41 -19.02 -9.12
N LEU A 118 -2.05 -18.02 -9.73
CA LEU A 118 -2.18 -16.69 -9.13
C LEU A 118 -3.20 -16.71 -7.98
N GLU A 119 -4.34 -17.37 -8.16
CA GLU A 119 -5.38 -17.47 -7.14
C GLU A 119 -4.89 -18.24 -5.91
N GLU A 120 -4.16 -19.33 -6.13
CA GLU A 120 -3.48 -20.08 -5.07
C GLU A 120 -2.45 -19.22 -4.34
N ALA A 121 -1.61 -18.47 -5.07
CA ALA A 121 -0.61 -17.60 -4.45
C ALA A 121 -1.25 -16.49 -3.59
N LEU A 122 -2.37 -15.90 -4.04
CA LEU A 122 -3.13 -14.90 -3.28
C LEU A 122 -3.72 -15.50 -1.99
N ALA A 123 -4.20 -16.73 -2.04
CA ALA A 123 -4.68 -17.44 -0.86
C ALA A 123 -3.53 -17.72 0.13
N VAL A 124 -2.40 -18.24 -0.38
CA VAL A 124 -1.20 -18.54 0.43
C VAL A 124 -0.61 -17.29 1.06
N TRP A 125 -0.66 -16.14 0.38
CA TRP A 125 -0.11 -14.87 0.89
C TRP A 125 -0.66 -14.49 2.28
N CYS A 126 -1.94 -14.78 2.53
CA CYS A 126 -2.56 -14.47 3.81
C CYS A 126 -1.94 -15.24 4.99
N ASP A 127 -1.52 -16.49 4.75
CA ASP A 127 -1.04 -17.39 5.80
C ASP A 127 0.50 -17.43 5.86
N ALA A 128 1.14 -17.57 4.69
CA ALA A 128 2.58 -17.78 4.53
C ALA A 128 3.13 -16.94 3.35
N PRO A 129 3.27 -15.61 3.51
CA PRO A 129 3.65 -14.71 2.43
C PRO A 129 4.99 -15.04 1.76
N ASP A 130 5.98 -15.51 2.53
CA ASP A 130 7.28 -15.96 2.00
C ASP A 130 7.19 -17.22 1.12
N SER A 131 6.05 -17.91 1.16
CA SER A 131 5.75 -19.11 0.37
C SER A 131 4.76 -18.84 -0.78
N ALA A 132 4.34 -17.59 -0.98
CA ALA A 132 3.43 -17.21 -2.06
C ALA A 132 4.20 -17.01 -3.37
N TYR A 133 4.21 -18.05 -4.22
CA TYR A 133 4.84 -18.03 -5.54
C TYR A 133 3.81 -18.21 -6.64
N VAL A 134 4.00 -17.49 -7.75
CA VAL A 134 3.18 -17.61 -8.95
C VAL A 134 3.99 -18.30 -10.03
N ALA A 135 3.42 -19.34 -10.63
CA ALA A 135 3.95 -19.98 -11.83
C ALA A 135 3.45 -19.24 -13.08
N CYS A 136 4.35 -18.70 -13.90
CA CYS A 136 3.96 -18.05 -15.14
C CYS A 136 3.58 -19.09 -16.21
N PRO A 137 2.37 -19.06 -16.80
CA PRO A 137 1.99 -20.04 -17.83
C PRO A 137 2.75 -19.86 -19.14
N ALA A 138 3.33 -18.69 -19.40
CA ALA A 138 4.04 -18.39 -20.65
C ALA A 138 5.51 -18.87 -20.64
N CYS A 139 6.22 -18.72 -19.52
CA CYS A 139 7.65 -19.06 -19.42
C CYS A 139 7.97 -20.10 -18.35
N ALA A 140 6.96 -20.63 -17.65
CA ALA A 140 7.07 -21.63 -16.59
C ALA A 140 7.98 -21.24 -15.41
N SER A 141 8.31 -19.95 -15.26
CA SER A 141 9.09 -19.48 -14.11
C SER A 141 8.22 -19.38 -12.86
N TRP A 142 8.82 -19.71 -11.72
CA TRP A 142 8.23 -19.61 -10.39
C TRP A 142 8.87 -18.42 -9.68
N THR A 143 8.07 -17.40 -9.41
CA THR A 143 8.58 -16.14 -8.84
C THR A 143 7.69 -15.68 -7.70
N PRO A 144 8.27 -15.03 -6.65
CA PRO A 144 7.51 -14.52 -5.52
C PRO A 144 6.40 -13.58 -5.97
N LEU A 145 5.20 -13.69 -5.38
CA LEU A 145 4.05 -12.83 -5.72
C LEU A 145 4.39 -11.33 -5.59
N ALA A 146 5.21 -10.96 -4.61
CA ALA A 146 5.67 -9.60 -4.36
C ALA A 146 6.49 -8.98 -5.51
N ASP A 147 7.04 -9.79 -6.42
CA ASP A 147 7.80 -9.32 -7.58
C ASP A 147 6.90 -9.03 -8.80
N TRP A 148 5.66 -9.52 -8.78
CA TRP A 148 4.71 -9.28 -9.85
C TRP A 148 4.19 -7.83 -9.77
N ARG A 149 4.17 -7.15 -10.92
CA ARG A 149 3.83 -5.73 -10.99
C ARG A 149 2.64 -5.52 -11.90
N SER A 150 1.68 -4.71 -11.45
CA SER A 150 0.60 -4.23 -12.32
C SER A 150 1.12 -3.17 -13.30
N PRO A 151 0.79 -3.28 -14.59
CA PRO A 151 1.07 -2.23 -15.56
C PRO A 151 0.20 -0.98 -15.37
N ASP A 152 -0.98 -1.16 -14.76
CA ASP A 152 -1.98 -0.12 -14.58
C ASP A 152 -1.96 0.47 -13.16
N HIS A 153 -0.97 0.05 -12.34
CA HIS A 153 -0.83 0.43 -10.94
C HIS A 153 -2.11 0.14 -10.14
N ASP A 154 -2.70 -1.05 -10.31
CA ASP A 154 -3.94 -1.45 -9.65
C ASP A 154 -3.79 -2.67 -8.73
N PHE A 155 -2.55 -3.14 -8.53
CA PHE A 155 -2.22 -4.26 -7.67
C PHE A 155 -0.78 -4.18 -7.14
N ALA A 156 -0.62 -4.46 -5.85
CA ALA A 156 0.64 -4.79 -5.20
C ALA A 156 0.38 -5.61 -3.94
N VAL A 157 1.39 -6.38 -3.51
CA VAL A 157 1.41 -7.00 -2.18
C VAL A 157 2.63 -6.52 -1.39
N GLY A 158 2.50 -6.41 -0.08
CA GLY A 158 3.55 -5.98 0.84
C GLY A 158 3.07 -5.89 2.27
N HIS A 159 4.00 -5.91 3.23
CA HIS A 159 3.64 -5.93 4.65
C HIS A 159 3.41 -4.56 5.27
N PHE A 160 3.90 -3.52 4.60
CA PHE A 160 3.72 -2.14 5.01
C PHE A 160 3.24 -1.30 3.84
N ALA A 161 2.24 -0.45 4.09
CA ALA A 161 1.75 0.49 3.10
C ALA A 161 1.31 1.82 3.69
N ILE A 162 1.29 2.83 2.85
CA ILE A 162 0.81 4.18 3.15
C ILE A 162 -0.31 4.49 2.17
N THR A 163 -1.51 4.75 2.68
CA THR A 163 -2.65 5.19 1.85
C THR A 163 -2.80 6.69 1.95
N LEU A 164 -2.80 7.37 0.81
CA LEU A 164 -3.05 8.81 0.71
C LEU A 164 -4.48 8.99 0.24
N PHE A 165 -5.30 9.66 1.06
CA PHE A 165 -6.70 9.95 0.73
C PHE A 165 -6.84 11.35 0.16
N GLY A 166 -7.55 11.47 -0.95
CA GLY A 166 -7.82 12.74 -1.63
C GLY A 166 -7.41 12.71 -3.10
N ALA A 167 -6.90 13.82 -3.66
CA ALA A 167 -6.51 13.84 -5.06
C ALA A 167 -5.29 12.90 -5.31
N HIS A 168 -5.33 12.12 -6.40
CA HIS A 168 -4.21 11.25 -6.76
C HIS A 168 -2.97 12.04 -7.16
N LEU A 169 -1.85 11.78 -6.51
CA LEU A 169 -0.54 12.30 -6.92
C LEU A 169 0.03 11.49 -8.11
N ARG A 170 -0.54 11.68 -9.31
CA ARG A 170 -0.03 11.05 -10.55
C ARG A 170 1.46 11.34 -10.80
N SER A 171 1.97 12.43 -10.25
CA SER A 171 3.37 12.83 -10.33
C SER A 171 4.33 11.91 -9.57
N LEU A 172 3.87 11.12 -8.58
CA LEU A 172 4.68 10.10 -7.93
C LEU A 172 5.20 9.02 -8.90
N ALA A 173 4.51 8.79 -10.03
CA ALA A 173 4.89 7.81 -11.04
C ALA A 173 5.99 8.28 -12.02
N GLY A 174 6.55 9.50 -11.87
CA GLY A 174 7.71 9.94 -12.65
C GLY A 174 7.68 11.35 -13.22
N HIS A 175 6.86 12.26 -12.68
CA HIS A 175 6.91 13.68 -13.06
C HIS A 175 7.44 14.52 -11.90
N SER A 176 8.32 15.48 -12.21
CA SER A 176 8.87 16.43 -11.25
C SER A 176 7.81 17.42 -10.81
N ASP A 177 7.06 17.03 -9.79
CA ASP A 177 6.08 17.88 -9.12
C ASP A 177 6.60 18.16 -7.71
N HIS A 178 6.60 19.44 -7.35
CA HIS A 178 7.02 19.91 -6.04
C HIS A 178 6.27 19.17 -4.92
N SER A 179 5.01 18.84 -5.17
CA SER A 179 4.09 18.14 -4.29
C SER A 179 4.54 16.72 -3.96
N ALA A 180 4.86 15.96 -5.00
CA ALA A 180 5.39 14.60 -4.87
C ALA A 180 6.74 14.59 -4.16
N THR A 181 7.60 15.60 -4.41
CA THR A 181 8.88 15.73 -3.73
C THR A 181 8.72 16.08 -2.25
N ALA A 182 7.85 17.03 -1.90
CA ALA A 182 7.58 17.42 -0.52
C ALA A 182 7.01 16.26 0.30
N LEU A 183 6.04 15.51 -0.26
CA LEU A 183 5.54 14.31 0.38
C LEU A 183 6.66 13.28 0.60
N ARG A 184 7.47 12.99 -0.43
CA ARG A 184 8.60 12.06 -0.29
C ARG A 184 9.58 12.49 0.81
N GLN A 185 9.87 13.79 0.91
CA GLN A 185 10.72 14.33 1.98
C GLN A 185 10.09 14.16 3.37
N SER A 186 8.77 14.36 3.48
CA SER A 186 8.02 14.13 4.72
C SER A 186 8.02 12.64 5.13
N LEU A 187 7.91 11.74 4.15
CA LEU A 187 8.00 10.29 4.35
C LEU A 187 9.43 9.81 4.66
N GLY A 188 10.47 10.50 4.18
CA GLY A 188 11.90 10.17 4.39
C GLY A 188 12.44 9.14 3.39
N ASP A 189 13.50 8.41 3.76
CA ASP A 189 14.20 7.41 2.92
C ASP A 189 13.31 6.23 2.44
N LEU A 190 12.10 6.10 2.97
CA LEU A 190 11.12 5.11 2.53
C LEU A 190 10.66 5.35 1.07
N ALA A 191 10.74 6.59 0.57
CA ALA A 191 10.13 7.00 -0.70
C ALA A 191 10.68 6.33 -1.99
N GLY A 192 11.84 5.69 -1.94
CA GLY A 192 12.52 5.13 -3.13
C GLY A 192 12.00 3.77 -3.60
N ASP A 193 11.37 2.99 -2.71
CA ASP A 193 11.17 1.55 -2.92
C ASP A 193 9.70 1.11 -2.98
N PHE A 194 8.77 2.05 -2.97
CA PHE A 194 7.34 1.76 -2.99
C PHE A 194 6.81 1.41 -4.38
N VAL A 195 5.89 0.44 -4.41
CA VAL A 195 5.02 0.15 -5.54
C VAL A 195 3.76 1.01 -5.40
N LEU A 196 3.39 1.69 -6.47
CA LEU A 196 2.19 2.54 -6.49
C LEU A 196 0.96 1.71 -6.88
N VAL A 197 -0.11 1.89 -6.12
CA VAL A 197 -1.46 1.43 -6.44
C VAL A 197 -2.43 2.62 -6.42
N PHE A 198 -3.17 2.83 -7.50
CA PHE A 198 -4.25 3.81 -7.57
C PHE A 198 -5.59 3.09 -7.39
N ALA A 199 -6.30 3.38 -6.31
CA ALA A 199 -7.63 2.88 -6.08
C ALA A 199 -8.65 4.02 -6.16
N ARG A 200 -9.76 3.76 -6.86
CA ARG A 200 -10.84 4.73 -7.04
C ARG A 200 -12.13 4.16 -6.47
N ALA A 201 -12.88 5.03 -5.81
CA ALA A 201 -14.31 4.92 -5.55
C ALA A 201 -15.15 4.55 -6.76
#